data_AF-A0A9D5HRE7-F1
#
_entry.id   AF-A0A9D5HRE7-F1
#
_cell.length_a   1.000
_cell.length_b   1.000
_cell.length_c   1.000
_cell.angle_alpha   90.00
_cell.angle_beta   90.00
_cell.angle_gamma   90.00
#
_symmetry.space_group_name_H-M   'P 1'
#
loop_
_entity.id
_entity.type
_entity.pdbx_description
1 polymer ?
#
loop_
_entity_poly.entity_id
_entity_poly.type
_entity_poly.pdbx_seq_one_letter_code
_entity_poly.pdbx_strand_id
1 'polypeptide(L)'
;MTISALSTAGYGLTNNGIHFTGYPVIGFQNKLQSSGSCLDSNEDNLTTACAWDSRVRGSFFQQSTFTIALSKVKDFILDVQKLRAMDPNAFCGLDLYGGILIRYVKGSTAFMGEQEDSVDFDITYYRSHDPMSPRLDEDVLEEIEQMGLFQYGGLPHWGKDRNLAYDGVALPWQLRTSDIR
;
A
#
# COMPACT_ATOMS: atom_id res chain seq x y z
N MET A 1 -8.28 -13.17 17.48
CA MET A 1 -8.30 -14.30 16.51
C MET A 1 -6.86 -14.63 16.17
N THR A 2 -6.41 -15.89 16.26
CA THR A 2 -4.99 -16.26 16.04
C THR A 2 -4.73 -16.56 14.57
N ILE A 3 -3.48 -16.39 14.10
CA ILE A 3 -3.07 -16.72 12.73
C ILE A 3 -3.42 -18.18 12.38
N SER A 4 -3.28 -19.10 13.34
CA SER A 4 -3.65 -20.50 13.18
C SER A 4 -5.14 -20.67 12.86
N ALA A 5 -6.03 -19.98 13.59
CA ALA A 5 -7.47 -20.05 13.34
C ALA A 5 -7.85 -19.48 11.96
N LEU A 6 -7.23 -18.38 11.55
CA LEU A 6 -7.42 -17.78 10.22
C LEU A 6 -6.93 -18.71 9.11
N SER A 7 -5.78 -19.36 9.32
CA SER A 7 -5.22 -20.33 8.39
C SER A 7 -6.12 -21.56 8.22
N THR A 8 -6.70 -22.09 9.30
CA THR A 8 -7.64 -23.22 9.23
C THR A 8 -8.93 -22.84 8.51
N ALA A 9 -9.38 -21.60 8.65
CA ALA A 9 -10.55 -21.06 7.96
C ALA A 9 -10.25 -20.61 6.51
N GLY A 10 -9.06 -20.91 5.98
CA GLY A 10 -8.68 -20.53 4.61
C GLY A 10 -8.67 -19.02 4.37
N TYR A 11 -8.52 -18.20 5.41
CA TYR A 11 -8.58 -16.73 5.32
C TYR A 11 -9.85 -16.20 4.64
N GLY A 12 -10.98 -16.92 4.75
CA GLY A 12 -12.24 -16.56 4.11
C GLY A 12 -12.38 -17.02 2.65
N LEU A 13 -11.39 -17.76 2.12
CA LEU A 13 -11.49 -18.40 0.80
C LEU A 13 -12.48 -19.57 0.83
N THR A 14 -13.13 -19.82 -0.30
CA THR A 14 -14.00 -21.00 -0.48
C THR A 14 -13.71 -21.66 -1.83
N ASN A 15 -13.72 -22.99 -1.88
CA ASN A 15 -13.49 -23.74 -3.12
C ASN A 15 -14.76 -23.86 -3.98
N ASN A 16 -15.93 -23.67 -3.37
CA ASN A 16 -17.26 -23.85 -3.98
C ASN A 16 -18.24 -22.70 -3.64
N GLY A 17 -17.76 -21.59 -3.10
CA GLY A 17 -18.61 -20.49 -2.62
C GLY A 17 -19.22 -20.69 -1.23
N ILE A 18 -19.01 -21.84 -0.59
CA ILE A 18 -19.65 -22.20 0.70
C ILE A 18 -18.62 -22.45 1.81
N HIS A 19 -17.62 -23.30 1.56
CA HIS A 19 -16.61 -23.65 2.57
C HIS A 19 -15.23 -23.86 1.96
N PHE A 20 -14.20 -23.71 2.78
CA PHE A 20 -12.81 -24.00 2.43
C PHE A 20 -12.55 -25.51 2.54
N THR A 21 -12.04 -26.13 1.48
CA THR A 21 -11.63 -27.54 1.46
C THR A 21 -10.12 -27.72 1.26
N GLY A 22 -9.39 -26.67 0.87
CA GLY A 22 -7.94 -26.70 0.73
C GLY A 22 -7.43 -25.82 -0.42
N TYR A 23 -6.10 -25.75 -0.56
CA TYR A 23 -5.44 -25.11 -1.69
C TYR A 23 -5.13 -26.14 -2.80
N PRO A 24 -5.09 -25.74 -4.09
CA PRO A 24 -5.34 -24.38 -4.60
C PRO A 24 -6.84 -24.05 -4.66
N VAL A 25 -7.17 -22.77 -4.43
CA VAL A 25 -8.54 -22.24 -4.58
C VAL A 25 -8.67 -21.69 -6.01
N ILE A 26 -9.46 -22.36 -6.85
CA ILE A 26 -9.62 -22.02 -8.27
C ILE A 26 -11.08 -21.64 -8.53
N GLY A 27 -11.33 -20.46 -9.09
CA GLY A 27 -12.67 -19.95 -9.41
C GLY A 27 -12.81 -18.44 -9.22
N PHE A 28 -14.02 -17.90 -9.40
CA PHE A 28 -14.29 -16.48 -9.21
C PHE A 28 -14.33 -16.11 -7.71
N GLN A 29 -13.32 -15.38 -7.26
CA GLN A 29 -13.22 -14.82 -5.91
C GLN A 29 -13.49 -13.32 -5.91
N ASN A 30 -14.31 -12.82 -6.82
CA ASN A 30 -14.57 -11.38 -7.01
C ASN A 30 -15.42 -10.75 -5.90
N LYS A 31 -15.88 -11.54 -4.92
CA LYS A 31 -16.53 -11.05 -3.69
C LYS A 31 -15.59 -11.07 -2.48
N LEU A 32 -14.29 -11.32 -2.69
CA LEU A 32 -13.32 -11.26 -1.60
C LEU A 32 -13.18 -9.80 -1.17
N GLN A 33 -13.52 -9.53 0.09
CA GLN A 33 -13.32 -8.24 0.69
C GLN A 33 -12.03 -8.30 1.51
N SER A 34 -11.01 -7.55 1.08
CA SER A 34 -9.67 -7.53 1.69
C SER A 34 -9.64 -6.88 3.08
N SER A 35 -10.66 -6.09 3.44
CA SER A 35 -10.81 -5.48 4.77
C SER A 35 -12.29 -5.31 5.11
N GLY A 36 -12.69 -5.79 6.31
CA GLY A 36 -14.03 -6.08 6.84
C GLY A 36 -15.25 -5.26 6.37
N SER A 37 -16.45 -5.76 6.65
CA SER A 37 -17.76 -5.28 6.16
C SER A 37 -18.14 -3.84 6.51
N CYS A 38 -17.23 -3.05 7.08
CA CYS A 38 -17.47 -1.69 7.54
C CYS A 38 -17.75 -0.69 6.42
N LEU A 39 -17.33 -0.97 5.17
CA LEU A 39 -17.64 -0.13 4.01
C LEU A 39 -19.07 -0.33 3.51
N ASP A 40 -19.64 -1.52 3.73
CA ASP A 40 -20.99 -1.91 3.28
C ASP A 40 -21.94 -2.10 4.47
N SER A 41 -21.65 -1.45 5.59
CA SER A 41 -22.41 -1.66 6.82
C SER A 41 -23.72 -0.88 6.83
N ASN A 42 -24.69 -1.37 7.61
CA ASN A 42 -25.95 -0.66 7.80
C ASN A 42 -25.71 0.69 8.49
N GLU A 43 -26.60 1.65 8.23
CA GLU A 43 -26.66 2.89 9.00
C GLU A 43 -27.09 2.58 10.44
N ASP A 44 -26.11 2.34 11.30
CA ASP A 44 -26.26 1.85 12.67
C ASP A 44 -25.61 2.79 13.70
N ASN A 45 -25.67 4.09 13.41
CA ASN A 45 -25.05 5.15 14.21
C ASN A 45 -23.52 4.96 14.35
N LEU A 46 -22.87 4.58 13.25
CA LEU A 46 -21.41 4.37 13.14
C LEU A 46 -20.86 3.21 13.96
N THR A 47 -21.71 2.30 14.45
CA THR A 47 -21.28 1.15 15.27
C THR A 47 -20.38 0.21 14.48
N THR A 48 -20.64 0.08 13.18
CA THR A 48 -19.87 -0.77 12.26
C THR A 48 -18.99 0.02 11.30
N ALA A 49 -18.78 1.32 11.54
CA ALA A 49 -17.92 2.17 10.70
C ALA A 49 -16.46 1.66 10.68
N CYS A 50 -15.76 1.94 9.59
CA CYS A 50 -14.35 1.54 9.47
C CYS A 50 -13.48 2.27 10.49
N ALA A 51 -12.39 1.63 10.93
CA ALA A 51 -11.49 2.23 11.90
C ALA A 51 -10.90 3.57 11.40
N TRP A 52 -10.74 3.75 10.08
CA TRP A 52 -10.26 4.98 9.46
C TRP A 52 -11.39 5.95 9.05
N ASP A 53 -12.65 5.69 9.42
CA ASP A 53 -13.75 6.62 9.16
C ASP A 53 -13.53 7.91 9.99
N SER A 54 -13.50 9.06 9.31
CA SER A 54 -13.25 10.36 9.94
C SER A 54 -14.25 10.76 11.04
N ARG A 55 -15.44 10.14 11.07
CA ARG A 55 -16.50 10.42 12.04
C ARG A 55 -16.28 9.68 13.36
N VAL A 56 -15.43 8.64 13.37
CA VAL A 56 -15.05 7.91 14.59
C VAL A 56 -13.62 8.24 14.98
N ARG A 57 -13.31 8.20 16.28
CA ARG A 57 -11.95 8.41 16.79
C ARG A 57 -11.14 7.11 16.73
N GLY A 58 -10.96 6.59 15.51
CA GLY A 58 -10.24 5.36 15.26
C GLY A 58 -8.80 5.58 14.79
N SER A 59 -8.37 4.81 13.80
CA SER A 59 -7.03 4.86 13.23
C SER A 59 -6.81 6.14 12.43
N PHE A 60 -5.72 6.84 12.71
CA PHE A 60 -5.28 8.02 11.96
C PHE A 60 -3.78 7.95 11.70
N PHE A 61 -3.41 7.80 10.43
CA PHE A 61 -2.04 7.64 9.98
C PHE A 61 -1.90 8.15 8.54
N GLN A 62 -0.67 8.32 8.08
CA GLN A 62 -0.36 8.53 6.67
C GLN A 62 0.28 7.26 6.12
N GLN A 63 -0.07 6.92 4.89
CA GLN A 63 0.57 5.85 4.16
C GLN A 63 1.03 6.43 2.82
N SER A 64 2.33 6.49 2.58
CA SER A 64 2.89 6.78 1.26
C SER A 64 3.10 5.46 0.54
N THR A 65 2.75 5.38 -0.74
CA THR A 65 2.85 4.14 -1.49
C THR A 65 3.32 4.37 -2.91
N PHE A 66 4.40 3.71 -3.30
CA PHE A 66 4.83 3.71 -4.70
C PHE A 66 5.13 2.30 -5.17
N THR A 67 5.07 2.14 -6.49
CA THR A 67 5.30 0.87 -7.17
C THR A 67 6.52 1.00 -8.05
N ILE A 68 7.49 0.08 -7.91
CA ILE A 68 8.69 0.04 -8.74
C ILE A 68 8.76 -1.26 -9.56
N ALA A 69 9.31 -1.16 -10.76
CA ALA A 69 9.59 -2.30 -11.61
C ALA A 69 10.43 -3.35 -10.87
N LEU A 70 10.08 -4.64 -10.99
CA LEU A 70 10.77 -5.72 -10.28
C LEU A 70 12.29 -5.75 -10.57
N SER A 71 12.68 -5.34 -11.77
CA SER A 71 14.08 -5.23 -12.22
C SER A 71 14.93 -4.25 -11.40
N LYS A 72 14.30 -3.27 -10.74
CA LYS A 72 14.95 -2.19 -9.99
C LYS A 72 14.91 -2.38 -8.47
N VAL A 73 14.08 -3.30 -7.99
CA VAL A 73 13.78 -3.50 -6.55
C VAL A 73 15.02 -3.75 -5.71
N LYS A 74 15.94 -4.57 -6.20
CA LYS A 74 17.16 -4.91 -5.46
C LYS A 74 17.96 -3.66 -5.14
N ASP A 75 18.20 -2.82 -6.14
CA ASP A 75 19.04 -1.63 -5.99
C ASP A 75 18.34 -0.60 -5.09
N PHE A 76 17.02 -0.43 -5.24
CA PHE A 76 16.22 0.41 -4.35
C PHE A 76 16.36 -0.01 -2.87
N ILE A 77 16.19 -1.31 -2.58
CA ILE A 77 16.32 -1.82 -1.20
C ILE A 77 17.73 -1.57 -0.66
N LEU A 78 18.78 -1.75 -1.47
CA LEU A 78 20.16 -1.50 -1.05
C LEU A 78 20.40 -0.03 -0.72
N ASP A 79 19.83 0.90 -1.49
CA ASP A 79 19.98 2.33 -1.19
C ASP A 79 19.19 2.74 0.05
N VAL A 80 17.98 2.20 0.27
CA VAL A 80 17.24 2.41 1.54
C VAL A 80 18.01 1.83 2.74
N GLN A 81 18.67 0.69 2.57
CA GLN A 81 19.53 0.12 3.62
C GLN A 81 20.75 1.02 3.93
N LYS A 82 21.32 1.70 2.93
CA LYS A 82 22.38 2.68 3.16
C LYS A 82 21.86 3.87 3.95
N LEU A 83 20.68 4.38 3.61
CA LEU A 83 20.03 5.46 4.37
C LEU A 83 19.81 5.06 5.83
N ARG A 84 19.25 3.86 6.07
CA ARG A 84 19.08 3.29 7.42
C ARG A 84 20.39 3.06 8.16
N ALA A 85 21.49 2.82 7.47
CA ALA A 85 22.80 2.66 8.10
C ALA A 85 23.39 3.98 8.60
N MET A 86 22.94 5.14 8.08
CA MET A 86 23.38 6.45 8.54
C MET A 86 22.78 6.81 9.90
N ASP A 87 21.47 6.63 10.05
CA ASP A 87 20.77 6.75 11.34
C ASP A 87 19.62 5.72 11.44
N PRO A 88 19.83 4.61 12.17
CA PRO A 88 18.78 3.62 12.38
C PRO A 88 17.58 4.14 13.18
N ASN A 89 17.76 5.16 14.03
CA ASN A 89 16.68 5.68 14.87
C ASN A 89 15.69 6.51 14.06
N ALA A 90 16.14 7.09 12.94
CA ALA A 90 15.28 7.87 12.05
C ALA A 90 14.16 7.03 11.37
N PHE A 91 14.22 5.71 11.48
CA PHE A 91 13.16 4.80 11.02
C PHE A 91 12.12 4.49 12.11
N CYS A 92 12.26 5.03 13.33
CA CYS A 92 11.33 4.80 14.44
C CYS A 92 9.99 5.53 14.28
N GLY A 93 9.84 6.43 13.29
CA GLY A 93 8.57 7.05 12.92
C GLY A 93 7.61 6.12 12.14
N LEU A 94 8.10 4.98 11.67
CA LEU A 94 7.28 3.96 11.01
C LEU A 94 6.32 3.30 12.01
N ASP A 95 5.09 3.04 11.56
CA ASP A 95 4.10 2.36 12.37
C ASP A 95 4.57 0.96 12.77
N LEU A 96 4.35 0.59 14.03
CA LEU A 96 4.81 -0.69 14.57
C LEU A 96 4.13 -1.90 13.90
N TYR A 97 2.89 -1.74 13.45
CA TYR A 97 2.08 -2.84 12.91
C TYR A 97 2.09 -2.88 11.38
N GLY A 98 2.15 -1.73 10.72
CA GLY A 98 2.14 -1.57 9.26
C GLY A 98 3.52 -1.42 8.66
N GLY A 99 4.43 -0.72 9.33
CA GLY A 99 5.83 -0.53 8.93
C GLY A 99 6.00 -0.21 7.44
N ILE A 100 6.90 -0.96 6.80
CA ILE A 100 7.02 -1.02 5.34
C ILE A 100 6.45 -2.36 4.88
N LEU A 101 5.29 -2.33 4.24
CA LEU A 101 4.66 -3.50 3.63
C LEU A 101 5.04 -3.59 2.16
N ILE A 102 5.63 -4.72 1.78
CA ILE A 102 6.15 -4.99 0.43
C ILE A 102 5.24 -6.03 -0.24
N ARG A 103 4.69 -5.70 -1.42
CA ARG A 103 3.74 -6.58 -2.14
C ARG A 103 4.12 -6.72 -3.60
N TYR A 104 4.14 -7.95 -4.11
CA TYR A 104 4.37 -8.21 -5.53
C TYR A 104 3.08 -7.94 -6.31
N VAL A 105 3.21 -7.23 -7.43
CA VAL A 105 2.12 -6.89 -8.33
C VAL A 105 2.45 -7.46 -9.71
N LYS A 106 1.50 -8.22 -10.26
CA LYS A 106 1.61 -8.77 -11.62
C LYS A 106 1.27 -7.68 -12.62
N GLY A 107 2.05 -7.59 -13.71
CA GLY A 107 1.72 -6.70 -14.82
C GLY A 107 0.30 -6.97 -15.37
N SER A 108 -0.37 -5.90 -15.81
CA SER A 108 -1.76 -5.87 -16.23
C SER A 108 -1.93 -4.93 -17.43
N THR A 109 -2.95 -5.21 -18.26
CA THR A 109 -3.34 -4.36 -19.39
C THR A 109 -4.33 -3.25 -19.01
N ALA A 110 -4.65 -3.11 -17.73
CA ALA A 110 -5.53 -2.05 -17.24
C ALA A 110 -4.89 -0.66 -17.49
N PHE A 111 -5.72 0.32 -17.87
CA PHE A 111 -5.26 1.66 -18.27
C PHE A 111 -4.43 2.38 -17.20
N MET A 112 -4.79 2.22 -15.92
CA MET A 112 -4.06 2.77 -14.76
C MET A 112 -3.37 1.67 -13.95
N GLY A 113 -3.16 0.50 -14.54
CA GLY A 113 -2.49 -0.64 -13.91
C GLY A 113 -1.01 -0.70 -14.26
N GLU A 114 -0.26 -1.42 -13.43
CA GLU A 114 1.16 -1.69 -13.65
C GLU A 114 1.37 -2.46 -14.94
N GLN A 115 2.21 -1.96 -15.85
CA GLN A 115 2.41 -2.57 -17.18
C GLN A 115 3.41 -3.74 -17.17
N GLU A 116 4.21 -3.85 -16.11
CA GLU A 116 5.18 -4.91 -15.91
C GLU A 116 5.11 -5.45 -14.48
N ASP A 117 5.74 -6.61 -14.27
CA ASP A 117 5.85 -7.17 -12.93
C ASP A 117 6.63 -6.21 -12.03
N SER A 118 6.03 -5.89 -10.90
CA SER A 118 6.45 -4.78 -10.04
C SER A 118 6.23 -5.11 -8.58
N VAL A 119 6.69 -4.20 -7.71
CA VAL A 119 6.58 -4.32 -6.27
C VAL A 119 6.07 -3.00 -5.69
N ASP A 120 4.97 -3.08 -4.96
CA ASP A 120 4.42 -2.00 -4.14
C ASP A 120 5.19 -1.92 -2.83
N PHE A 121 5.54 -0.70 -2.44
CA PHE A 121 6.06 -0.35 -1.13
C PHE A 121 5.05 0.55 -0.44
N ASP A 122 4.33 0.01 0.54
CA ASP A 122 3.46 0.77 1.43
C ASP A 122 4.24 1.17 2.68
N ILE A 123 4.39 2.47 2.93
CA ILE A 123 5.12 2.99 4.09
C ILE A 123 4.11 3.68 5.00
N THR A 124 3.80 3.05 6.12
CA THR A 124 2.82 3.56 7.10
C THR A 124 3.54 4.23 8.26
N TYR A 125 3.16 5.47 8.57
CA TYR A 125 3.76 6.26 9.63
C TYR A 125 2.74 7.18 10.30
N TYR A 126 3.07 7.60 11.52
CA TYR A 126 2.20 8.49 12.29
C TYR A 126 2.06 9.87 11.61
N ARG A 127 0.84 10.41 11.67
CA ARG A 127 0.52 11.79 11.26
C ARG A 127 -0.25 12.47 12.39
N SER A 128 0.17 13.66 12.79
CA SER A 128 -0.57 14.47 13.77
C SER A 128 -1.88 14.98 13.18
N HIS A 129 -2.92 15.08 14.03
CA HIS A 129 -4.16 15.76 13.68
C HIS A 129 -3.95 17.27 13.50
N ASP A 130 -2.94 17.84 14.16
CA ASP A 130 -2.53 19.22 13.94
C ASP A 130 -1.60 19.29 12.71
N PRO A 131 -2.02 19.95 11.62
CA PRO A 131 -1.20 20.07 10.41
C PRO A 131 0.08 20.90 10.60
N MET A 132 0.19 21.65 11.70
CA MET A 132 1.39 22.43 12.04
C MET A 132 2.40 21.64 12.87
N SER A 133 2.03 20.45 13.36
CA SER A 133 2.95 19.58 14.09
C SER A 133 3.89 18.86 13.10
N PRO A 134 5.21 19.03 13.20
CA PRO A 134 6.16 18.37 12.32
C PRO A 134 6.13 16.85 12.50
N ARG A 135 6.47 16.10 11.45
CA ARG A 135 6.60 14.64 11.57
C ARG A 135 7.95 14.29 12.19
N LEU A 136 7.97 13.20 12.95
CA LEU A 136 9.20 12.64 13.47
C LEU A 136 10.01 12.08 12.29
N ASP A 137 11.28 12.49 12.17
CA ASP A 137 12.22 12.04 11.14
C ASP A 137 11.63 12.11 9.71
N GLU A 138 10.92 13.22 9.46
CA GLU A 138 10.19 13.48 8.21
C GLU A 138 11.07 13.33 6.97
N ASP A 139 12.28 13.87 7.05
CA ASP A 139 13.28 13.89 5.99
C ASP A 139 13.65 12.49 5.50
N VAL A 140 13.77 11.51 6.40
CA VAL A 140 14.10 10.14 6.02
C VAL A 140 12.97 9.47 5.24
N LEU A 141 11.72 9.63 5.66
CA LEU A 141 10.58 9.04 4.95
C LEU A 141 10.35 9.73 3.60
N GLU A 142 10.56 11.04 3.54
CA GLU A 142 10.50 11.80 2.29
C GLU A 142 11.64 11.45 1.33
N GLU A 143 12.83 11.14 1.83
CA GLU A 143 13.94 10.68 1.00
C GLU A 143 13.62 9.31 0.38
N ILE A 144 13.04 8.37 1.15
CA ILE A 144 12.61 7.07 0.61
C ILE A 144 11.53 7.26 -0.48
N GLU A 145 10.58 8.15 -0.27
CA GLU A 145 9.54 8.50 -1.25
C GLU A 145 10.16 9.10 -2.53
N GLN A 146 11.12 10.02 -2.39
CA GLN A 146 11.83 10.64 -3.52
C GLN A 146 12.68 9.63 -4.30
N MET A 147 13.41 8.75 -3.60
CA MET A 147 14.15 7.67 -4.24
C MET A 147 13.20 6.76 -5.04
N GLY A 148 12.12 6.31 -4.41
CA GLY A 148 11.13 5.43 -5.03
C GLY A 148 10.52 6.03 -6.29
N LEU A 149 9.97 7.24 -6.18
CA LEU A 149 9.25 7.90 -7.26
C LEU A 149 10.19 8.43 -8.35
N PHE A 150 11.25 9.16 -7.99
CA PHE A 150 12.06 9.89 -8.95
C PHE A 150 13.31 9.14 -9.39
N GLN A 151 14.10 8.60 -8.46
CA GLN A 151 15.35 7.90 -8.80
C GLN A 151 15.07 6.55 -9.49
N TYR A 152 14.09 5.80 -8.99
CA TYR A 152 13.73 4.50 -9.56
C TYR A 152 12.57 4.55 -10.55
N GLY A 153 11.96 5.73 -10.75
CA GLY A 153 10.87 5.93 -11.69
C GLY A 153 9.59 5.20 -11.28
N GLY A 154 9.33 5.11 -9.99
CA GLY A 154 8.14 4.48 -9.45
C GLY A 154 6.87 5.25 -9.76
N LEU A 155 5.73 4.57 -9.67
CA LEU A 155 4.41 5.17 -9.83
C LEU A 155 3.74 5.34 -8.48
N PRO A 156 3.10 6.49 -8.20
CA PRO A 156 2.36 6.67 -6.96
C PRO A 156 1.08 5.84 -6.97
N HIS A 157 0.67 5.43 -5.77
CA HIS A 157 -0.63 4.82 -5.56
C HIS A 157 -1.72 5.90 -5.44
N TRP A 158 -2.66 5.87 -6.37
CA TRP A 158 -3.73 6.88 -6.54
C TRP A 158 -4.55 7.25 -5.29
N GLY A 159 -4.65 6.36 -4.32
CA GLY A 159 -5.42 6.59 -3.09
C GLY A 159 -4.61 6.94 -1.84
N LYS A 160 -3.28 7.05 -1.91
CA LYS A 160 -2.43 7.06 -0.71
C LYS A 160 -1.42 8.21 -0.67
N ASP A 161 -0.93 8.69 -1.82
CA ASP A 161 0.13 9.70 -1.83
C ASP A 161 -0.34 11.17 -1.77
N ARG A 162 0.64 12.04 -1.51
CA ARG A 162 0.49 13.50 -1.49
C ARG A 162 0.59 14.07 -2.91
N ASN A 163 0.09 15.30 -3.09
CA ASN A 163 0.07 15.98 -4.39
C ASN A 163 1.41 15.98 -5.14
N LEU A 164 2.54 16.09 -4.41
CA LEU A 164 3.88 16.06 -4.99
C LEU A 164 4.16 14.79 -5.79
N ALA A 165 3.68 13.64 -5.31
CA ALA A 165 3.92 12.36 -5.95
C ALA A 165 3.25 12.25 -7.33
N TYR A 166 2.22 13.07 -7.58
CA TYR A 166 1.51 13.13 -8.85
C TYR A 166 2.08 14.14 -9.84
N ASP A 167 3.08 14.92 -9.45
CA ASP A 167 3.70 15.87 -10.35
C ASP A 167 4.39 15.14 -11.51
N GLY A 168 4.13 15.59 -12.74
CA GLY A 168 4.64 14.95 -13.95
C GLY A 168 4.12 13.53 -14.24
N VAL A 169 3.25 12.93 -13.42
CA VAL A 169 2.78 11.54 -13.60
C VAL A 169 1.99 11.36 -14.89
N ALA A 170 1.35 12.42 -15.41
CA ALA A 170 0.72 12.39 -16.72
C ALA A 170 1.69 12.04 -17.86
N LEU A 171 2.99 12.37 -17.74
CA LEU A 171 3.99 12.13 -18.79
C LEU A 171 4.36 10.65 -18.94
N PRO A 172 4.71 9.89 -17.88
CA PRO A 172 4.86 8.44 -17.96
C PRO A 172 3.64 7.76 -18.56
N TRP A 173 2.42 8.16 -18.21
CA TRP A 173 1.21 7.57 -18.80
C TRP A 173 0.99 8.00 -20.26
N GLN A 174 1.19 9.27 -20.61
CA GLN A 174 1.07 9.76 -21.99
C GLN A 174 2.11 9.12 -22.92
N LEU A 175 3.36 8.96 -22.47
CA LEU A 175 4.40 8.26 -23.22
C LEU A 175 4.16 6.75 -23.33
N ARG A 176 3.40 6.16 -22.39
CA ARG A 176 2.96 4.75 -22.46
C ARG A 176 1.71 4.53 -23.32
N THR A 177 0.94 5.59 -23.64
CA THR A 177 -0.20 5.52 -24.58
C THR A 177 0.19 5.54 -26.06
N SER A 178 1.41 5.98 -26.40
CA SER A 178 1.88 5.94 -27.80
C SER A 178 2.18 4.53 -28.31
N ASP A 179 2.36 3.56 -27.41
CA ASP A 179 2.65 2.15 -27.75
C ASP A 179 1.38 1.27 -27.84
N ILE A 180 0.19 1.84 -27.60
CA ILE A 180 -1.12 1.14 -27.67
C ILE A 180 -1.91 1.60 -28.92
N ARG A 181 -1.23 1.95 -30.02
CA ARG A 181 -1.87 2.19 -31.32
C ARG A 181 -1.33 1.29 -32.40
#